data_AF-A0A4Q2JNQ7-F1
#
_entry.id   AF-A0A4Q2JNQ7-F1
#
_cell.length_a   1.000
_cell.length_b   1.000
_cell.length_c   1.000
_cell.angle_alpha   90.00
_cell.angle_beta   90.00
_cell.angle_gamma   90.00
#
_symmetry.space_group_name_H-M   'P 1'
#
loop_
_entity.id
_entity.type
_entity.pdbx_description
1 polymer ?
#
loop_
_entity_poly.entity_id
_entity_poly.type
_entity_poly.pdbx_seq_one_letter_code
_entity_poly.pdbx_strand_id
1 'polypeptide(L)'
;MARKVLDEPSEDVVANARRESAARRNPFARIALFIRQVIGELKKVVTPTRKELASFTAVVLVFVAIMMAIVWALDQVFSWLVVFVFGTPGV
;
A
#
# COMPACT_ATOMS: atom_id res chain seq x y z
N MET A 1 -61.23 24.12 -36.07
CA MET A 1 -60.72 23.00 -35.25
C MET A 1 -59.38 22.57 -35.79
N ALA A 2 -58.29 22.74 -35.04
CA ALA A 2 -57.04 22.00 -35.26
C ALA A 2 -56.24 22.03 -33.96
N ARG A 3 -56.33 20.91 -33.25
CA ARG A 3 -55.60 20.60 -32.02
C ARG A 3 -54.09 20.55 -32.36
N LYS A 4 -53.30 21.47 -31.80
CA LYS A 4 -51.85 21.30 -31.58
C LYS A 4 -51.57 21.66 -30.12
N VAL A 5 -52.08 20.79 -29.27
CA VAL A 5 -51.67 20.65 -27.88
C VAL A 5 -51.20 19.21 -27.86
N LEU A 6 -49.91 19.00 -27.56
CA LEU A 6 -49.15 17.74 -27.41
C LEU A 6 -47.85 17.78 -28.26
N ASP A 7 -46.80 18.36 -27.67
CA ASP A 7 -45.37 18.11 -27.97
C ASP A 7 -44.61 18.57 -26.70
N GLU A 8 -44.82 17.87 -25.59
CA GLU A 8 -43.90 16.91 -24.95
C GLU A 8 -42.68 17.54 -24.25
N PRO A 9 -42.82 17.97 -22.97
CA PRO A 9 -41.68 18.33 -22.12
C PRO A 9 -40.76 17.14 -21.77
N SER A 10 -41.07 15.94 -22.27
CA SER A 10 -40.29 14.72 -22.07
C SER A 10 -39.01 14.71 -22.92
N GLU A 11 -39.02 15.31 -24.11
CA GLU A 11 -37.91 15.17 -25.07
C GLU A 11 -36.67 15.92 -24.60
N ASP A 12 -36.85 17.12 -24.04
CA ASP A 12 -35.78 17.91 -23.43
C ASP A 12 -35.24 17.26 -22.15
N VAL A 13 -36.13 16.65 -21.35
CA VAL A 13 -35.74 15.93 -20.12
C VAL A 13 -34.97 14.65 -20.47
N VAL A 14 -35.38 13.93 -21.51
CA VAL A 14 -34.72 12.73 -22.02
C VAL A 14 -33.39 13.09 -22.70
N ALA A 15 -33.31 14.20 -23.43
CA ALA A 15 -32.08 14.70 -24.04
C ALA A 15 -31.05 15.11 -22.97
N ASN A 16 -31.50 15.79 -21.92
CA ASN A 16 -30.65 16.14 -20.77
C ASN A 16 -30.20 14.90 -19.99
N ALA A 17 -31.10 13.93 -19.77
CA ALA A 17 -30.76 12.66 -19.12
C ALA A 17 -29.78 11.80 -19.93
N ARG A 18 -29.86 11.80 -21.28
CA ARG A 18 -28.89 11.13 -22.16
C ARG A 18 -27.53 11.82 -22.16
N ARG A 19 -27.49 13.16 -22.11
CA ARG A 19 -26.25 13.94 -21.97
C ARG A 19 -25.59 13.71 -20.61
N GLU A 20 -26.38 13.66 -19.54
CA GLU A 20 -25.91 13.26 -18.20
C GLU A 20 -25.38 11.82 -18.19
N SER A 21 -26.09 10.88 -18.85
CA SER A 21 -25.69 9.47 -18.93
C SER A 21 -24.42 9.25 -19.77
N ALA A 22 -24.23 10.06 -20.82
CA ALA A 22 -23.00 10.08 -21.62
C ALA A 22 -21.83 10.71 -20.86
N ALA A 23 -22.08 11.76 -20.06
CA ALA A 23 -21.09 12.35 -19.16
C ALA A 23 -20.68 11.39 -18.03
N ARG A 24 -21.62 10.57 -17.51
CA ARG A 24 -21.34 9.49 -16.54
C ARG A 24 -20.45 8.36 -17.09
N ARG A 25 -20.26 8.28 -18.41
CA ARG A 25 -19.36 7.31 -19.08
C ARG A 25 -17.92 7.81 -19.20
N ASN A 26 -17.56 8.95 -18.62
CA ASN A 26 -16.22 9.50 -18.75
C ASN A 26 -15.20 8.67 -17.90
N PRO A 27 -14.26 7.91 -18.52
CA PRO A 27 -13.30 7.07 -17.79
C PRO A 27 -12.40 7.89 -16.85
N PHE A 28 -12.11 9.15 -17.21
CA PHE A 28 -11.37 10.09 -16.36
C PHE A 28 -12.10 10.43 -15.06
N ALA A 29 -13.44 10.53 -15.11
CA ALA A 29 -14.25 10.77 -13.91
C ALA A 29 -14.20 9.57 -12.95
N ARG A 30 -14.11 8.35 -13.47
CA ARG A 30 -13.95 7.12 -12.66
C ARG A 30 -12.60 7.07 -11.97
N ILE A 31 -11.53 7.43 -12.67
CA ILE A 31 -10.18 7.49 -12.10
C ILE A 31 -10.09 8.57 -11.01
N ALA A 32 -10.66 9.74 -11.24
CA ALA A 32 -10.72 10.81 -10.24
C ALA A 32 -11.49 10.39 -8.97
N LEU A 33 -12.58 9.64 -9.15
CA LEU A 33 -13.36 9.09 -8.04
C LEU A 33 -12.58 8.03 -7.25
N PHE A 34 -11.85 7.15 -7.95
CA PHE A 34 -10.97 6.15 -7.33
C PHE A 34 -9.86 6.79 -6.50
N ILE A 35 -9.15 7.80 -7.03
CA ILE A 35 -8.09 8.51 -6.28
C ILE A 35 -8.67 9.19 -5.02
N ARG A 36 -9.86 9.80 -5.12
CA ARG A 36 -10.56 10.37 -3.95
C ARG A 36 -10.88 9.31 -2.90
N GLN A 37 -11.30 8.11 -3.32
CA GLN A 37 -11.54 6.99 -2.41
C GLN A 37 -10.25 6.50 -1.75
N VAL A 38 -9.16 6.33 -2.51
CA VAL A 38 -7.85 5.94 -1.97
C VAL A 38 -7.36 6.95 -0.93
N ILE A 39 -7.45 8.25 -1.20
CA ILE A 39 -7.08 9.29 -0.22
C ILE A 39 -7.99 9.21 1.03
N GLY A 40 -9.28 8.92 0.85
CA GLY A 40 -10.21 8.69 1.95
C GLY A 40 -9.81 7.49 2.83
N GLU A 41 -9.31 6.42 2.22
CA GLU A 41 -8.84 5.23 2.93
C GLU A 41 -7.47 5.45 3.59
N LEU A 42 -6.56 6.14 2.91
CA LEU A 42 -5.25 6.49 3.47
C LEU A 42 -5.37 7.37 4.73
N LYS A 43 -6.41 8.20 4.84
CA LYS A 43 -6.69 8.97 6.07
C LYS A 43 -7.08 8.10 7.26
N LYS A 44 -7.51 6.84 7.02
CA LYS A 44 -7.82 5.89 8.09
C LYS A 44 -6.58 5.15 8.59
N VAL A 45 -5.43 5.33 7.93
CA VAL A 45 -4.17 4.79 8.42
C VAL A 45 -3.79 5.59 9.66
N VAL A 46 -3.83 4.92 10.80
CA VAL A 46 -3.37 5.49 12.06
C VAL A 46 -1.86 5.64 12.03
N THR A 47 -1.38 6.87 12.22
CA THR A 47 0.04 7.14 12.34
C THR A 47 0.50 6.73 13.74
N PRO A 48 1.60 5.96 13.84
CA PRO A 48 2.02 5.42 15.13
C PRO A 48 2.47 6.54 16.07
N THR A 49 2.26 6.32 17.36
CA THR A 49 2.80 7.23 18.37
C THR A 49 4.33 7.07 18.46
N ARG A 50 5.05 8.11 18.93
CA ARG A 50 6.52 8.03 19.11
C ARG A 50 6.94 6.85 19.98
N LYS A 51 6.10 6.44 20.93
CA LYS A 51 6.33 5.30 21.83
C LYS A 51 6.24 3.96 21.08
N GLU A 52 5.27 3.79 20.19
CA GLU A 52 5.14 2.60 19.34
C GLU A 52 6.32 2.48 18.37
N LEU A 53 6.70 3.59 17.73
CA LEU A 53 7.89 3.65 16.86
C LEU A 53 9.15 3.18 17.59
N ALA A 54 9.39 3.69 18.80
CA ALA A 54 10.52 3.29 19.62
C ALA A 54 10.45 1.79 19.99
N SER A 55 9.27 1.29 20.33
CA SER A 55 9.06 -0.11 20.68
C SER A 55 9.35 -1.04 19.50
N PHE A 56 8.82 -0.73 18.31
CA PHE A 56 9.09 -1.52 17.10
C PHE A 56 10.57 -1.50 16.73
N THR A 57 11.21 -0.33 16.81
CA THR A 57 12.65 -0.21 16.55
C THR A 57 13.47 -1.02 17.56
N ALA A 58 13.12 -0.96 18.85
CA ALA A 58 13.80 -1.71 19.90
C ALA A 58 13.71 -3.22 19.69
N VAL A 59 12.53 -3.74 19.31
CA VAL A 59 12.35 -5.17 19.00
C VAL A 59 13.27 -5.60 17.86
N VAL A 60 13.36 -4.81 16.79
CA VAL A 60 14.25 -5.10 15.65
C VAL A 60 15.72 -5.08 16.08
N LEU A 61 16.13 -4.10 16.90
CA LEU A 61 17.51 -4.02 17.41
C LEU A 61 17.88 -5.23 18.27
N VAL A 62 16.98 -5.67 19.15
CA VAL A 62 17.20 -6.88 19.97
C VAL A 62 17.32 -8.12 19.08
N PHE A 63 16.44 -8.26 18.08
CA PHE A 63 16.50 -9.37 17.13
C PHE A 63 17.83 -9.40 16.35
N VAL A 64 18.28 -8.25 15.83
CA VAL A 64 19.56 -8.12 15.12
C VAL A 64 20.73 -8.45 16.04
N ALA A 65 20.72 -7.99 17.29
CA ALA A 65 21.77 -8.30 18.26
C ALA A 65 21.87 -9.81 18.55
N ILE A 66 20.73 -10.50 18.66
CA ILE A 66 20.70 -11.96 18.83
C ILE A 66 21.29 -12.65 17.59
N MET A 67 20.91 -12.23 16.38
CA MET A 67 21.45 -12.79 15.15
C MET A 67 22.97 -12.57 15.04
N MET A 68 23.46 -11.39 15.40
CA MET A 68 24.89 -11.11 15.47
C MET A 68 25.61 -12.03 16.46
N ALA A 69 25.03 -12.27 17.63
CA ALA A 69 25.61 -13.18 18.62
C ALA A 69 25.66 -14.63 18.13
N ILE A 70 24.62 -15.10 17.44
CA ILE A 70 24.57 -16.44 16.85
C ILE A 70 25.63 -16.58 15.75
N VAL A 71 25.68 -15.63 14.80
CA VAL A 71 26.67 -15.64 13.71
C VAL A 71 28.08 -15.60 14.28
N TRP A 72 28.34 -14.72 15.24
CA TRP A 72 29.64 -14.64 15.91
C TRP A 72 30.03 -15.96 16.59
N ALA A 73 29.10 -16.60 17.31
CA ALA A 73 29.36 -17.89 17.94
C ALA A 73 29.65 -18.99 16.91
N LEU A 74 28.88 -19.04 15.82
CA LEU A 74 29.10 -19.98 14.73
C LEU A 74 30.46 -19.73 14.05
N ASP A 75 30.83 -18.48 13.82
CA ASP A 75 32.14 -18.12 13.23
C ASP A 75 33.30 -18.61 14.10
N GLN A 76 33.19 -18.52 15.43
CA GLN A 76 34.19 -19.08 16.35
C GLN A 76 34.27 -20.60 16.24
N VAL A 77 33.12 -21.28 16.21
CA VAL A 77 33.05 -22.74 16.09
C VAL A 77 33.66 -23.19 14.75
N PHE A 78 33.32 -22.54 13.65
CA PHE A 78 33.88 -22.84 12.34
C PHE A 78 35.38 -22.53 12.27
N SER A 79 35.83 -21.43 12.86
CA SER A 79 37.26 -21.09 12.93
C SER A 79 38.05 -22.20 13.65
N TRP A 80 37.55 -22.65 14.81
CA TRP A 80 38.17 -23.76 15.54
C TRP A 80 38.15 -25.07 14.75
N LEU A 81 37.01 -25.38 14.10
CA LEU A 81 36.85 -26.61 13.31
C LEU A 81 37.76 -26.63 12.07
N VAL A 82 37.96 -25.48 11.42
CA VAL A 82 38.89 -25.34 10.28
C VAL A 82 40.32 -25.63 10.73
N VAL A 83 40.76 -25.03 11.85
CA VAL A 83 42.10 -25.30 12.41
C VAL A 83 42.24 -26.77 12.82
N PHE A 84 41.19 -27.36 13.37
CA PHE A 84 41.19 -28.77 13.76
C PHE A 84 41.31 -29.72 12.55
N VAL A 85 40.57 -29.45 11.47
CA VAL A 85 40.53 -30.34 10.29
C VAL A 85 41.73 -30.14 9.36
N PHE A 86 42.13 -28.89 9.11
CA PHE A 86 43.15 -28.55 8.11
C PHE A 86 44.51 -28.18 8.71
N GLY A 87 44.59 -28.04 10.04
CA GLY A 87 45.77 -27.45 10.70
C GLY A 87 45.84 -25.94 10.47
N THR A 88 46.84 -25.29 11.07
CA THR A 88 47.06 -23.85 10.93
C THR A 88 47.51 -23.53 9.49
N PRO A 89 46.75 -22.75 8.69
CA PRO A 89 47.24 -22.32 7.39
C PRO A 89 48.31 -21.25 7.61
N GLY A 90 49.58 -21.63 7.54
CA GLY A 90 50.70 -20.67 7.49
C GLY A 90 51.61 -20.57 8.71
N VAL A 91 51.76 -21.66 9.48
CA VAL A 91 53.07 -22.02 10.08
C VAL A 91 53.50 -23.38 9.56
#